data_AF-A0A7E4W474-F1
#
_entry.id   AF-A0A7E4W474-F1
#
_cell.length_a   1.000
_cell.length_b   1.000
_cell.length_c   1.000
_cell.angle_alpha   90.00
_cell.angle_beta   90.00
_cell.angle_gamma   90.00
#
_symmetry.space_group_name_H-M   'P 1'
#
loop_
_entity.id
_entity.type
_entity.pdbx_description
1 polymer ?
#
loop_
_entity_poly.entity_id
_entity_poly.type
_entity_poly.pdbx_seq_one_letter_code
_entity_poly.pdbx_strand_id
1 'polypeptide(L)'
;MVSCFLYVKSSMKFSANLRFRRWIRDVIAVTSSVFLFYIVYRFLTHWHGKRGYDDVVSWQSRNDKDFYIDFTGVDGNGVMEVFDQMKPYFSKYYCIVPNVIIPDDDNNVDDKITLILHSSVGENLRVIVNHVYNWRGPVSLAIVFPSASVLTTLAICMTDYILSFRNFHIIAQQNLRVHFIFPHLLKESCNPVKFKSFVRTPQNLRPCKMFLSHVDSFQSKKRHVYGLGSNAYPINLARNVARNNSKSSYILIADLEHFFSANFERKMRGFADKTYKVENKTKFLLTYRIFEVAHSAPVPKVKSDLQELYGTGMAQLFHATYTRIHDYPLLDEWFDADSFGDDMTGIQYMLPLDSAALEPQFVSMRNIPMHDENFYYPFRDNTVLRWEACRAGFEFAMVHDVFMFHPGMKTILAKMQFDEVRRKIERKSNWAVDKFAEKMNVLYPETADSCPVLKISS
;
A
#
# COMPACT_ATOMS: atom_id res chain seq x y z
N MET A 1 -54.96 1.78 15.92
CA MET A 1 -54.84 0.96 14.70
C MET A 1 -53.45 0.34 14.70
N VAL A 2 -53.37 -0.95 15.05
CA VAL A 2 -52.89 -2.07 14.20
C VAL A 2 -51.35 -2.06 14.07
N SER A 3 -50.61 -2.75 14.95
CA SER A 3 -50.18 -4.17 14.89
C SER A 3 -49.06 -4.45 13.88
N CYS A 4 -47.89 -4.94 14.34
CA CYS A 4 -47.46 -6.32 14.09
C CYS A 4 -46.20 -6.72 14.90
N PHE A 5 -46.20 -8.00 15.27
CA PHE A 5 -45.25 -8.74 16.10
C PHE A 5 -43.92 -9.04 15.40
N LEU A 6 -42.86 -9.29 16.17
CA LEU A 6 -42.04 -10.50 16.00
C LEU A 6 -41.41 -10.94 17.32
N TYR A 7 -41.50 -12.25 17.52
CA TYR A 7 -41.23 -13.04 18.71
C TYR A 7 -39.84 -13.68 18.57
N VAL A 8 -38.98 -13.61 19.59
CA VAL A 8 -37.93 -14.64 19.80
C VAL A 8 -37.81 -14.94 21.29
N LYS A 9 -38.19 -16.18 21.64
CA LYS A 9 -37.89 -16.87 22.90
C LYS A 9 -36.56 -17.62 22.72
N SER A 10 -35.63 -17.45 23.65
CA SER A 10 -34.61 -18.45 24.05
C SER A 10 -33.81 -17.85 25.22
N SER A 11 -34.23 -18.09 26.46
CA SER A 11 -33.63 -19.07 27.39
C SER A 11 -32.10 -19.02 27.51
N MET A 12 -31.59 -18.16 28.40
CA MET A 12 -30.39 -18.47 29.18
C MET A 12 -30.59 -17.94 30.61
N LYS A 13 -30.73 -18.87 31.56
CA LYS A 13 -30.66 -18.59 33.00
C LYS A 13 -29.22 -18.17 33.31
N PHE A 14 -29.04 -16.93 33.79
CA PHE A 14 -27.85 -16.57 34.57
C PHE A 14 -28.31 -16.06 35.94
N SER A 15 -27.94 -16.83 36.96
CA SER A 15 -27.99 -16.44 38.37
C SER A 15 -27.03 -15.25 38.57
N ALA A 16 -27.54 -14.09 38.98
CA ALA A 16 -26.70 -12.96 39.36
C ALA A 16 -27.31 -12.14 40.51
N ASN A 17 -26.76 -12.41 41.70
CA ASN A 17 -26.57 -11.56 42.88
C ASN A 17 -27.43 -10.29 43.08
N LEU A 18 -28.14 -10.26 44.21
CA LEU A 18 -28.98 -9.15 44.73
C LEU A 18 -28.25 -7.80 44.96
N ARG A 19 -26.93 -7.69 44.77
CA ARG A 19 -26.19 -6.43 44.93
C ARG A 19 -26.27 -5.49 43.72
N PHE A 20 -26.69 -5.97 42.54
CA PHE A 20 -26.76 -5.15 41.33
C PHE A 20 -28.01 -4.23 41.28
N ARG A 21 -29.09 -4.61 41.99
CA ARG A 21 -30.36 -3.86 41.98
C ARG A 21 -30.33 -2.56 42.80
N ARG A 22 -29.35 -2.39 43.70
CA ARG A 22 -29.22 -1.16 44.50
C ARG A 22 -28.45 -0.05 43.77
N TRP A 23 -27.58 -0.39 42.82
CA TRP A 23 -26.81 0.60 42.06
C TRP A 23 -27.60 1.22 40.89
N ILE A 24 -28.49 0.44 40.26
CA ILE A 24 -29.35 0.92 39.16
C ILE A 24 -30.36 1.98 39.62
N ARG A 25 -30.71 2.00 40.92
CA ARG A 25 -31.66 3.01 41.44
C ARG A 25 -31.03 4.38 41.65
N ASP A 26 -29.70 4.45 41.82
CA ASP A 26 -29.00 5.70 42.15
C ASP A 26 -28.33 6.36 40.93
N VAL A 27 -28.37 5.72 39.75
CA VAL A 27 -27.88 6.29 38.47
C VAL A 27 -29.01 6.88 37.62
N ILE A 28 -30.29 6.75 38.03
CA ILE A 28 -31.45 7.29 37.29
C ILE A 28 -31.81 8.74 37.70
N ALA A 29 -30.99 9.39 38.53
CA ALA A 29 -31.13 10.82 38.80
C ALA A 29 -29.82 11.54 38.43
N VAL A 30 -29.79 12.10 37.21
CA VAL A 30 -29.06 13.31 36.75
C VAL A 30 -28.79 13.20 35.22
N THR A 31 -29.73 13.76 34.47
CA THR A 31 -29.64 14.48 33.18
C THR A 31 -28.41 14.32 32.26
N SER A 32 -28.60 13.67 31.12
CA SER A 32 -28.66 14.27 29.76
C SER A 32 -28.49 13.16 28.72
N SER A 33 -29.38 13.12 27.73
CA SER A 33 -29.50 12.07 26.70
C SER A 33 -28.24 11.86 25.84
N VAL A 34 -27.28 12.79 25.89
CA VAL A 34 -26.01 12.73 25.16
C VAL A 34 -25.00 11.80 25.84
N PHE A 35 -25.02 11.71 27.18
CA PHE A 35 -24.05 10.91 27.93
C PHE A 35 -24.34 9.40 27.85
N LEU A 36 -25.63 9.03 27.75
CA LEU A 36 -26.04 7.64 27.57
C LEU A 36 -25.64 7.11 26.18
N PHE A 37 -25.73 7.95 25.14
CA PHE A 37 -25.28 7.59 23.79
C PHE A 37 -23.76 7.37 23.74
N TYR A 38 -23.00 8.23 24.44
CA TYR A 38 -21.54 8.08 24.52
C TYR A 38 -21.10 6.82 25.27
N ILE A 39 -21.78 6.48 26.38
CA ILE A 39 -21.48 5.27 27.15
C ILE A 39 -21.90 4.02 26.39
N VAL A 40 -23.05 4.01 25.71
CA VAL A 40 -23.50 2.87 24.89
C VAL A 40 -22.60 2.70 23.67
N TYR A 41 -22.15 3.78 23.02
CA TYR A 41 -21.18 3.73 21.93
C TYR A 41 -19.81 3.21 22.40
N ARG A 42 -19.30 3.70 23.55
CA ARG A 42 -18.07 3.19 24.20
C ARG A 42 -18.19 1.73 24.64
N PHE A 43 -19.35 1.30 25.13
CA PHE A 43 -19.59 -0.10 25.50
C PHE A 43 -19.71 -1.01 24.28
N LEU A 44 -20.38 -0.58 23.20
CA LEU A 44 -20.49 -1.35 21.95
C LEU A 44 -19.14 -1.46 21.24
N THR A 45 -18.34 -0.38 21.20
CA THR A 45 -16.97 -0.41 20.69
C THR A 45 -16.02 -1.26 21.55
N HIS A 46 -16.18 -1.23 22.88
CA HIS A 46 -15.38 -2.08 23.78
C HIS A 46 -15.81 -3.55 23.79
N TRP A 47 -17.10 -3.84 23.57
CA TRP A 47 -17.64 -5.20 23.50
C TRP A 47 -17.36 -5.86 22.14
N HIS A 48 -17.41 -5.11 21.03
CA HIS A 48 -16.91 -5.59 19.74
C HIS A 48 -15.38 -5.71 19.71
N GLY A 49 -14.64 -4.92 20.50
CA GLY A 49 -13.18 -5.03 20.62
C GLY A 49 -12.66 -6.29 21.30
N LYS A 50 -13.52 -7.12 21.92
CA LYS A 50 -13.13 -8.35 22.64
C LYS A 50 -13.47 -9.66 21.93
N ARG A 51 -14.15 -9.63 20.79
CA ARG A 51 -14.34 -10.82 19.93
C ARG A 51 -13.39 -10.73 18.73
N GLY A 52 -12.22 -11.36 18.88
CA GLY A 52 -11.33 -11.76 17.77
C GLY A 52 -10.62 -10.61 17.05
N TYR A 53 -9.54 -10.10 17.64
CA TYR A 53 -8.60 -9.18 16.95
C TYR A 53 -7.66 -9.92 15.96
N ASP A 54 -7.89 -11.23 15.73
CA ASP A 54 -7.07 -12.11 14.89
C ASP A 54 -7.73 -12.53 13.55
N ASP A 55 -8.97 -12.09 13.27
CA ASP A 55 -9.77 -12.61 12.14
C ASP A 55 -9.85 -11.70 10.89
N VAL A 56 -9.09 -10.60 10.79
CA VAL A 56 -9.16 -9.66 9.64
C VAL A 56 -8.21 -10.05 8.49
N VAL A 57 -8.03 -11.34 8.22
CA VAL A 57 -7.29 -11.78 7.04
C VAL A 57 -8.02 -12.93 6.33
N SER A 58 -9.27 -12.73 5.94
CA SER A 58 -9.85 -13.55 4.86
C SER A 58 -9.55 -12.86 3.52
N TRP A 59 -8.76 -13.50 2.65
CA TRP A 59 -8.52 -13.04 1.27
C TRP A 59 -9.79 -12.90 0.45
N GLN A 60 -10.77 -13.74 0.78
CA GLN A 60 -12.11 -13.64 0.24
C GLN A 60 -12.73 -12.39 0.82
N SER A 61 -13.17 -11.47 -0.06
CA SER A 61 -14.16 -10.49 0.35
C SER A 61 -15.31 -11.27 0.97
N ARG A 62 -15.46 -11.19 2.29
CA ARG A 62 -16.75 -11.57 2.89
C ARG A 62 -17.76 -10.72 2.15
N ASN A 63 -18.71 -11.38 1.48
CA ASN A 63 -19.80 -10.85 0.66
C ASN A 63 -19.84 -9.31 0.59
N ASP A 64 -19.70 -8.77 -0.63
CA ASP A 64 -19.72 -7.32 -0.97
C ASP A 64 -20.88 -6.50 -0.37
N LYS A 65 -21.86 -7.16 0.26
CA LYS A 65 -23.04 -6.57 0.90
C LYS A 65 -22.86 -6.24 2.38
N ASP A 66 -21.87 -6.79 3.08
CA ASP A 66 -21.72 -6.63 4.53
C ASP A 66 -20.86 -5.41 4.94
N PHE A 67 -20.22 -4.74 3.97
CA PHE A 67 -19.50 -3.47 4.17
C PHE A 67 -20.28 -2.29 3.57
N TYR A 68 -21.52 -2.09 4.03
CA TYR A 68 -22.16 -0.77 3.95
C TYR A 68 -21.62 0.08 5.11
N ILE A 69 -20.57 0.84 4.85
CA ILE A 69 -20.21 1.95 5.74
C ILE A 69 -21.31 3.01 5.57
N ASP A 70 -21.99 3.33 6.67
CA ASP A 70 -23.03 4.34 6.68
C ASP A 70 -22.40 5.73 6.52
N PHE A 71 -22.52 6.29 5.32
CA PHE A 71 -21.98 7.61 4.95
C PHE A 71 -22.80 8.80 5.52
N THR A 72 -23.57 8.61 6.60
CA THR A 72 -24.46 9.66 7.15
C THR A 72 -23.85 10.48 8.28
N GLY A 73 -22.58 10.26 8.64
CA GLY A 73 -22.02 10.74 9.91
C GLY A 73 -20.77 11.62 9.87
N VAL A 74 -20.26 12.05 8.71
CA VAL A 74 -19.07 12.93 8.68
C VAL A 74 -19.49 14.39 8.60
N ASP A 75 -19.14 15.16 9.62
CA ASP A 75 -19.23 16.60 9.61
C ASP A 75 -18.17 17.16 8.65
N GLY A 76 -18.59 17.92 7.63
CA GLY A 76 -17.68 18.48 6.62
C GLY A 76 -16.53 19.31 7.19
N ASN A 77 -16.59 19.69 8.48
CA ASN A 77 -15.56 20.44 9.19
C ASN A 77 -14.21 19.70 9.26
N GLY A 78 -14.20 18.38 9.51
CA GLY A 78 -12.94 17.62 9.62
C GLY A 78 -12.18 17.49 8.29
N VAL A 79 -12.91 17.33 7.19
CA VAL A 79 -12.34 17.34 5.83
C VAL A 79 -11.74 18.71 5.52
N MET A 80 -12.40 19.80 5.95
CA MET A 80 -11.91 21.16 5.69
C MET A 80 -10.59 21.48 6.41
N GLU A 81 -10.46 21.07 7.67
CA GLU A 81 -9.23 21.29 8.47
C GLU A 81 -8.01 20.63 7.82
N VAL A 82 -8.19 19.41 7.32
CA VAL A 82 -7.19 18.65 6.58
C VAL A 82 -6.66 19.44 5.37
N PHE A 83 -7.54 20.05 4.58
CA PHE A 83 -7.17 20.83 3.39
C PHE A 83 -6.50 22.17 3.71
N ASP A 84 -6.68 22.71 4.90
CA ASP A 84 -6.10 24.00 5.27
C ASP A 84 -4.59 23.94 5.58
N GLN A 85 -4.08 22.78 5.97
CA GLN A 85 -2.68 22.55 6.34
C GLN A 85 -1.80 22.11 5.15
N MET A 86 -2.39 21.83 4.00
CA MET A 86 -1.67 21.30 2.83
C MET A 86 -0.83 22.37 2.13
N LYS A 87 0.34 21.94 1.64
CA LYS A 87 1.22 22.75 0.79
C LYS A 87 1.41 22.08 -0.57
N PRO A 88 0.47 22.26 -1.51
CA PRO A 88 0.59 21.74 -2.87
C PRO A 88 1.86 22.26 -3.56
N TYR A 89 2.46 21.43 -4.40
CA TYR A 89 3.61 21.82 -5.22
C TYR A 89 3.55 21.18 -6.60
N PHE A 90 4.23 21.80 -7.55
CA PHE A 90 4.34 21.28 -8.92
C PHE A 90 5.58 20.39 -9.06
N SER A 91 5.40 19.25 -9.74
CA SER A 91 6.50 18.42 -10.26
C SER A 91 6.21 18.08 -11.72
N LYS A 92 7.06 18.55 -12.64
CA LYS A 92 6.91 18.39 -14.09
C LYS A 92 5.49 18.75 -14.58
N TYR A 93 4.68 17.73 -14.90
CA TYR A 93 3.33 17.83 -15.42
C TYR A 93 2.25 17.47 -14.38
N TYR A 94 2.57 17.53 -13.09
CA TYR A 94 1.67 17.09 -12.02
C TYR A 94 1.60 18.10 -10.89
N CYS A 95 0.39 18.29 -10.36
CA CYS A 95 0.20 18.91 -9.06
C CYS A 95 0.19 17.83 -7.99
N ILE A 96 1.05 18.00 -6.99
CA ILE A 96 1.16 17.08 -5.86
C ILE A 96 0.59 17.78 -4.65
N VAL A 97 -0.35 17.11 -3.99
CA VAL A 97 -0.93 17.54 -2.72
C VAL A 97 -0.46 16.54 -1.67
N PRO A 98 0.65 16.82 -0.95
CA PRO A 98 1.17 15.91 0.04
C PRO A 98 0.37 16.00 1.34
N ASN A 99 0.44 14.94 2.16
CA ASN A 99 -0.08 14.93 3.53
C ASN A 99 -1.58 15.23 3.59
N VAL A 100 -2.32 14.66 2.63
CA VAL A 100 -3.78 14.70 2.63
C VAL A 100 -4.32 14.02 3.87
N ILE A 101 -3.68 12.94 4.28
CA ILE A 101 -3.93 12.29 5.56
C ILE A 101 -2.59 12.10 6.22
N ILE A 102 -2.55 12.39 7.51
CA ILE A 102 -1.39 12.19 8.37
C ILE A 102 -1.75 11.26 9.53
N PRO A 103 -0.79 10.44 9.99
CA PRO A 103 -0.98 9.65 11.20
C PRO A 103 -1.10 10.55 12.44
N ASP A 104 -1.83 10.08 13.45
CA ASP A 104 -1.96 10.79 14.74
C ASP A 104 -0.63 10.85 15.51
N ASP A 105 0.17 9.78 15.40
CA ASP A 105 1.54 9.73 15.93
C ASP A 105 2.54 9.75 14.78
N ASP A 106 3.18 10.90 14.62
CA ASP A 106 4.09 11.16 13.51
C ASP A 106 5.51 11.55 13.97
N ASN A 107 5.78 11.35 15.26
CA ASN A 107 7.01 11.81 15.92
C ASN A 107 8.02 10.67 16.14
N ASN A 108 7.60 9.40 16.04
CA ASN A 108 8.45 8.22 16.31
C ASN A 108 8.38 7.18 15.18
N VAL A 109 8.77 7.59 13.97
CA VAL A 109 8.77 6.73 12.77
C VAL A 109 10.15 6.56 12.16
N ASP A 110 11.17 7.20 12.72
CA ASP A 110 12.49 7.34 12.09
C ASP A 110 13.23 6.00 11.96
N ASP A 111 13.08 5.12 12.95
CA ASP A 111 13.65 3.77 12.98
C ASP A 111 12.75 2.70 12.35
N LYS A 112 11.53 3.04 11.94
CA LYS A 112 10.59 2.09 11.32
C LYS A 112 10.86 1.92 9.83
N ILE A 113 10.27 0.89 9.22
CA ILE A 113 10.23 0.76 7.76
C ILE A 113 8.91 1.33 7.27
N THR A 114 8.93 2.41 6.49
CA THR A 114 7.71 2.87 5.82
C THR A 114 7.47 2.04 4.56
N LEU A 115 6.28 1.46 4.46
CA LEU A 115 5.79 0.84 3.23
C LEU A 115 5.32 1.95 2.27
N ILE A 116 6.00 2.06 1.15
CA ILE A 116 5.71 3.00 0.07
C ILE A 116 4.79 2.31 -0.92
N LEU A 117 3.57 2.84 -1.03
CA LEU A 117 2.53 2.32 -1.91
C LEU A 117 2.08 3.38 -2.90
N HIS A 118 1.50 2.93 -4.00
CA HIS A 118 0.83 3.79 -4.95
C HIS A 118 -0.45 3.16 -5.47
N SER A 119 -1.39 3.99 -5.90
CA SER A 119 -2.65 3.56 -6.51
C SER A 119 -3.13 4.56 -7.54
N SER A 120 -4.03 4.13 -8.42
CA SER A 120 -4.95 5.05 -9.08
C SER A 120 -6.29 5.07 -8.32
N VAL A 121 -7.06 6.15 -8.45
CA VAL A 121 -8.42 6.26 -7.91
C VAL A 121 -9.36 5.18 -8.48
N GLY A 122 -9.07 4.66 -9.68
CA GLY A 122 -9.85 3.59 -10.29
C GLY A 122 -9.62 2.20 -9.68
N GLU A 123 -8.57 2.01 -8.87
CA GLU A 123 -8.28 0.69 -8.29
C GLU A 123 -9.12 0.42 -7.04
N ASN A 124 -9.24 -0.85 -6.66
CA ASN A 124 -9.96 -1.25 -5.46
C ASN A 124 -9.19 -0.86 -4.19
N LEU A 125 -9.45 0.36 -3.72
CA LEU A 125 -8.80 0.90 -2.52
C LEU A 125 -9.26 0.24 -1.22
N ARG A 126 -10.28 -0.64 -1.24
CA ARG A 126 -10.65 -1.45 -0.05
C ARG A 126 -9.51 -2.35 0.41
N VAL A 127 -8.61 -2.73 -0.51
CA VAL A 127 -7.43 -3.55 -0.19
C VAL A 127 -6.47 -2.83 0.75
N ILE A 128 -6.50 -1.48 0.81
CA ILE A 128 -5.68 -0.71 1.76
C ILE A 128 -5.93 -1.12 3.21
N VAL A 129 -7.15 -1.55 3.53
CA VAL A 129 -7.52 -2.04 4.86
C VAL A 129 -6.65 -3.23 5.21
N ASN A 130 -6.68 -4.25 4.36
CA ASN A 130 -5.93 -5.48 4.58
C ASN A 130 -4.43 -5.22 4.60
N HIS A 131 -3.93 -4.30 3.76
CA HIS A 131 -2.52 -3.91 3.73
C HIS A 131 -2.03 -3.28 5.01
N VAL A 132 -2.79 -2.32 5.57
CA VAL A 132 -2.40 -1.67 6.83
C VAL A 132 -2.38 -2.68 7.99
N TYR A 133 -3.32 -3.63 8.01
CA TYR A 133 -3.36 -4.70 9.02
C TYR A 133 -2.28 -5.78 8.84
N ASN A 134 -1.87 -6.06 7.61
CA ASN A 134 -0.80 -7.02 7.30
C ASN A 134 0.59 -6.41 7.59
N TRP A 135 0.80 -5.15 7.21
CA TRP A 135 2.08 -4.46 7.40
C TRP A 135 2.34 -4.08 8.87
N ARG A 136 1.33 -3.54 9.55
CA ARG A 136 1.40 -3.07 10.96
C ARG A 136 2.51 -2.04 11.27
N GLY A 137 3.09 -1.41 10.25
CA GLY A 137 4.02 -0.27 10.36
C GLY A 137 3.54 0.94 9.57
N PRO A 138 4.36 2.01 9.47
CA PRO A 138 4.03 3.21 8.70
C PRO A 138 3.78 2.90 7.22
N VAL A 139 2.77 3.53 6.64
CA VAL A 139 2.41 3.42 5.23
C VAL A 139 2.33 4.81 4.62
N SER A 140 3.04 5.04 3.51
CA SER A 140 2.86 6.23 2.68
C SER A 140 2.28 5.82 1.34
N LEU A 141 1.07 6.32 1.06
CA LEU A 141 0.30 5.99 -0.14
C LEU A 141 0.16 7.21 -1.05
N ALA A 142 0.61 7.11 -2.30
CA ALA A 142 0.32 8.08 -3.34
C ALA A 142 -0.89 7.63 -4.20
N ILE A 143 -1.91 8.47 -4.31
CA ILE A 143 -3.10 8.21 -5.15
C ILE A 143 -3.08 9.14 -6.35
N VAL A 144 -3.06 8.56 -7.54
CA VAL A 144 -3.08 9.28 -8.82
C VAL A 144 -4.50 9.38 -9.36
N PHE A 145 -4.91 10.60 -9.66
CA PHE A 145 -6.17 10.93 -10.29
C PHE A 145 -6.02 10.98 -11.82
N PRO A 146 -7.03 10.58 -12.60
CA PRO A 146 -6.92 10.50 -14.06
C PRO A 146 -7.00 11.86 -14.78
N SER A 147 -7.50 12.91 -14.11
CA SER A 147 -7.66 14.25 -14.70
C SER A 147 -7.74 15.32 -13.62
N ALA A 148 -7.25 16.52 -13.95
CA ALA A 148 -7.52 17.72 -13.17
C ALA A 148 -9.00 18.15 -13.25
N SER A 149 -9.73 17.98 -14.34
CA SER A 149 -11.16 18.40 -14.38
C SER A 149 -12.09 17.62 -13.45
N VAL A 150 -11.61 16.49 -12.92
CA VAL A 150 -12.32 15.58 -12.00
C VAL A 150 -11.96 15.90 -10.52
N LEU A 151 -11.16 16.97 -10.28
CA LEU A 151 -10.32 17.30 -9.11
C LEU A 151 -10.93 17.34 -7.71
N THR A 152 -12.23 17.15 -7.58
CA THR A 152 -12.94 18.14 -6.80
C THR A 152 -13.99 17.41 -5.97
N THR A 153 -15.04 16.87 -6.57
CA THR A 153 -15.91 15.90 -5.88
C THR A 153 -15.21 14.56 -5.64
N LEU A 154 -14.44 14.03 -6.59
CA LEU A 154 -13.74 12.74 -6.39
C LEU A 154 -12.65 12.83 -5.33
N ALA A 155 -11.91 13.94 -5.27
CA ALA A 155 -10.88 14.12 -4.24
C ALA A 155 -11.52 14.25 -2.85
N ILE A 156 -12.61 15.01 -2.71
CA ILE A 156 -13.38 15.10 -1.46
C ILE A 156 -13.90 13.72 -1.04
N CYS A 157 -14.50 12.96 -1.96
CA CYS A 157 -15.01 11.62 -1.66
C CYS A 157 -13.90 10.61 -1.35
N MET A 158 -12.75 10.71 -2.00
CA MET A 158 -11.59 9.88 -1.68
C MET A 158 -11.06 10.21 -0.29
N THR A 159 -10.97 11.50 0.06
CA THR A 159 -10.57 11.95 1.40
C THR A 159 -11.56 11.45 2.45
N ASP A 160 -12.87 11.64 2.24
CA ASP A 160 -13.93 11.18 3.15
C ASP A 160 -13.90 9.67 3.34
N TYR A 161 -13.73 8.91 2.25
CA TYR A 161 -13.59 7.45 2.29
C TYR A 161 -12.41 7.01 3.16
N ILE A 162 -11.22 7.58 2.95
CA ILE A 162 -10.03 7.19 3.71
C ILE A 162 -10.11 7.69 5.15
N LEU A 163 -10.66 8.88 5.41
CA LEU A 163 -10.86 9.39 6.77
C LEU A 163 -11.85 8.52 7.54
N SER A 164 -12.94 8.08 6.90
CA SER A 164 -13.88 7.13 7.49
C SER A 164 -13.15 5.84 7.86
N PHE A 165 -12.42 5.24 6.92
CA PHE A 165 -11.59 4.05 7.19
C PHE A 165 -10.62 4.28 8.35
N ARG A 166 -9.84 5.36 8.31
CA ARG A 166 -8.91 5.75 9.37
C ARG A 166 -9.63 5.84 10.71
N ASN A 167 -10.76 6.55 10.80
CA ASN A 167 -11.48 6.76 12.06
C ASN A 167 -12.06 5.47 12.66
N PHE A 168 -12.33 4.45 11.84
CA PHE A 168 -12.75 3.13 12.33
C PHE A 168 -11.60 2.19 12.69
N HIS A 169 -10.37 2.43 12.21
CA HIS A 169 -9.27 1.49 12.32
C HIS A 169 -8.02 2.12 12.96
N ILE A 170 -7.74 1.78 14.22
CA ILE A 170 -6.63 2.34 15.02
C ILE A 170 -5.26 2.20 14.34
N ILE A 171 -5.00 1.07 13.66
CA ILE A 171 -3.72 0.85 12.96
C ILE A 171 -3.56 1.87 11.83
N ALA A 172 -4.65 2.20 11.12
CA ALA A 172 -4.63 3.22 10.07
C ALA A 172 -4.49 4.63 10.65
N GLN A 173 -5.11 4.92 11.80
CA GLN A 173 -4.92 6.21 12.51
C GLN A 173 -3.45 6.47 12.83
N GLN A 174 -2.74 5.44 13.25
CA GLN A 174 -1.36 5.56 13.70
C GLN A 174 -0.32 5.51 12.58
N ASN A 175 -0.65 4.95 11.41
CA ASN A 175 0.36 4.61 10.43
C ASN A 175 0.09 5.12 9.01
N LEU A 176 -1.15 5.46 8.66
CA LEU A 176 -1.51 5.79 7.28
C LEU A 176 -1.24 7.25 6.96
N ARG A 177 -0.39 7.48 5.96
CA ARG A 177 -0.17 8.77 5.31
C ARG A 177 -0.59 8.70 3.85
N VAL A 178 -1.29 9.73 3.37
CA VAL A 178 -1.80 9.77 1.99
C VAL A 178 -1.40 11.05 1.27
N HIS A 179 -1.08 10.91 -0.02
CA HIS A 179 -0.72 11.98 -0.94
C HIS A 179 -1.56 11.88 -2.19
N PHE A 180 -2.00 13.01 -2.75
CA PHE A 180 -2.73 13.03 -4.02
C PHE A 180 -1.85 13.59 -5.14
N ILE A 181 -2.02 13.03 -6.33
CA ILE A 181 -1.32 13.43 -7.55
C ILE A 181 -2.35 13.67 -8.65
N PHE A 182 -2.32 14.86 -9.22
CA PHE A 182 -3.23 15.27 -10.29
C PHE A 182 -2.44 15.63 -11.55
N PRO A 183 -2.80 15.09 -12.73
CA PRO A 183 -2.20 15.49 -13.99
C PRO A 183 -2.55 16.94 -14.30
N HIS A 184 -1.58 17.68 -14.80
CA HIS A 184 -1.71 19.09 -15.12
C HIS A 184 -2.56 19.27 -16.39
N LEU A 185 -3.77 19.84 -16.25
CA LEU A 185 -4.51 20.39 -17.40
C LEU A 185 -4.53 21.93 -17.40
N LEU A 186 -4.34 22.60 -16.26
CA LEU A 186 -4.34 24.06 -16.15
C LEU A 186 -3.37 24.47 -15.04
N LYS A 187 -2.51 25.49 -15.26
CA LYS A 187 -1.61 26.08 -14.23
C LYS A 187 -2.36 26.49 -12.94
N GLU A 188 -3.68 26.61 -13.02
CA GLU A 188 -4.57 26.98 -11.92
C GLU A 188 -4.88 25.85 -10.93
N SER A 189 -4.65 24.58 -11.31
CA SER A 189 -5.06 23.42 -10.50
C SER A 189 -4.18 23.15 -9.27
N CYS A 190 -2.97 23.71 -9.22
CA CYS A 190 -2.11 23.65 -8.03
C CYS A 190 -2.07 24.98 -7.28
N ASN A 191 -3.02 25.89 -7.55
CA ASN A 191 -3.18 27.09 -6.75
C ASN A 191 -3.86 26.72 -5.41
N PRO A 192 -3.17 26.85 -4.26
CA PRO A 192 -3.73 26.49 -2.97
C PRO A 192 -5.01 27.26 -2.64
N VAL A 193 -5.15 28.50 -3.12
CA VAL A 193 -6.33 29.35 -2.90
C VAL A 193 -7.55 28.81 -3.65
N LYS A 194 -7.40 28.47 -4.93
CA LYS A 194 -8.48 27.90 -5.75
C LYS A 194 -8.89 26.50 -5.25
N PHE A 195 -7.92 25.72 -4.83
CA PHE A 195 -8.16 24.42 -4.21
C PHE A 195 -8.96 24.56 -2.91
N LYS A 196 -8.54 25.46 -2.00
CA LYS A 196 -9.27 25.76 -0.75
C LYS A 196 -10.68 26.30 -0.99
N SER A 197 -10.86 27.23 -1.93
CA SER A 197 -12.19 27.80 -2.24
C SER A 197 -13.14 26.73 -2.78
N PHE A 198 -12.61 25.78 -3.55
CA PHE A 198 -13.41 24.69 -4.08
C PHE A 198 -13.90 23.74 -2.98
N VAL A 199 -13.00 23.28 -2.10
CA VAL A 199 -13.34 22.36 -1.01
C VAL A 199 -14.38 22.98 -0.06
N ARG A 200 -14.30 24.29 0.20
CA ARG A 200 -15.24 25.04 1.07
C ARG A 200 -16.67 25.15 0.54
N THR A 201 -16.96 24.73 -0.70
CA THR A 201 -18.29 24.90 -1.30
C THR A 201 -19.26 23.81 -0.81
N PRO A 202 -20.30 24.12 0.00
CA PRO A 202 -21.11 23.13 0.71
C PRO A 202 -21.92 22.15 -0.17
N GLN A 203 -22.18 22.53 -1.42
CA GLN A 203 -22.90 21.70 -2.40
C GLN A 203 -22.07 20.47 -2.84
N ASN A 204 -20.75 20.49 -2.63
CA ASN A 204 -19.84 19.40 -3.02
C ASN A 204 -19.69 18.30 -1.95
N LEU A 205 -20.32 18.47 -0.79
CA LEU A 205 -20.26 17.54 0.36
C LEU A 205 -21.43 16.52 0.38
N ARG A 206 -22.32 16.55 -0.62
CA ARG A 206 -23.54 15.74 -0.69
C ARG A 206 -23.71 15.19 -2.11
N PRO A 207 -23.56 13.89 -2.46
CA PRO A 207 -23.26 12.70 -1.66
C PRO A 207 -22.17 11.77 -2.29
N CYS A 208 -21.19 11.32 -1.50
CA CYS A 208 -20.21 10.30 -1.91
C CYS A 208 -20.81 8.88 -2.03
N LYS A 209 -22.12 8.71 -1.80
CA LYS A 209 -22.87 7.46 -2.00
C LYS A 209 -22.79 6.94 -3.45
N MET A 210 -22.52 7.81 -4.42
CA MET A 210 -22.30 7.47 -5.84
C MET A 210 -20.82 7.27 -6.22
N PHE A 211 -19.88 7.41 -5.27
CA PHE A 211 -18.45 7.24 -5.51
C PHE A 211 -18.13 5.82 -5.99
N LEU A 212 -18.71 4.80 -5.34
CA LEU A 212 -18.49 3.40 -5.71
C LEU A 212 -18.96 3.09 -7.14
N SER A 213 -20.13 3.60 -7.56
CA SER A 213 -20.62 3.39 -8.93
C SER A 213 -19.82 4.18 -9.99
N HIS A 214 -19.22 5.31 -9.61
CA HIS A 214 -18.31 6.05 -10.50
C HIS A 214 -16.95 5.36 -10.63
N VAL A 215 -16.39 4.82 -9.55
CA VAL A 215 -15.14 4.03 -9.58
C VAL A 215 -15.30 2.83 -10.52
N ASP A 216 -16.43 2.11 -10.46
CA ASP A 216 -16.74 1.01 -11.38
C ASP A 216 -16.81 1.46 -12.86
N SER A 217 -17.37 2.66 -13.11
CA SER A 217 -17.39 3.25 -14.45
C SER A 217 -15.99 3.60 -14.98
N PHE A 218 -15.06 3.99 -14.10
CA PHE A 218 -13.65 4.24 -14.45
C PHE A 218 -12.89 2.93 -14.66
N GLN A 219 -13.18 1.88 -13.89
CA GLN A 219 -12.63 0.53 -14.08
C GLN A 219 -13.00 -0.07 -15.44
N SER A 220 -14.20 0.21 -15.96
CA SER A 220 -14.62 -0.22 -17.30
C SER A 220 -13.76 0.38 -18.44
N LYS A 221 -13.02 1.47 -18.15
CA LYS A 221 -12.12 2.17 -19.08
C LYS A 221 -10.63 1.97 -18.77
N LYS A 222 -10.26 0.85 -18.12
CA LYS A 222 -8.86 0.45 -17.82
C LYS A 222 -7.87 0.61 -19.00
N ARG A 223 -8.34 0.56 -20.25
CA ARG A 223 -7.51 0.74 -21.46
C ARG A 223 -6.85 2.13 -21.59
N HIS A 224 -7.35 3.18 -20.94
CA HIS A 224 -6.78 4.54 -21.04
C HIS A 224 -5.72 4.87 -19.98
N VAL A 225 -5.63 4.08 -18.90
CA VAL A 225 -4.72 4.36 -17.75
C VAL A 225 -3.30 3.83 -18.02
N TYR A 226 -3.19 2.76 -18.80
CA TYR A 226 -1.94 1.99 -18.88
C TYR A 226 -1.07 2.28 -20.12
N GLY A 227 -1.50 3.06 -21.10
CA GLY A 227 -0.64 3.29 -22.26
C GLY A 227 -1.11 4.35 -23.24
N LEU A 228 -0.29 5.42 -23.34
CA LEU A 228 -0.30 6.52 -24.31
C LEU A 228 -1.19 7.73 -23.98
N GLY A 229 -0.59 8.93 -24.13
CA GLY A 229 -1.24 10.24 -24.00
C GLY A 229 -0.85 10.98 -22.71
N SER A 230 -1.44 12.17 -22.51
CA SER A 230 -1.28 13.00 -21.30
C SER A 230 -1.83 12.36 -20.01
N ASN A 231 -2.48 11.19 -20.12
CA ASN A 231 -3.19 10.51 -19.03
C ASN A 231 -2.54 9.17 -18.62
N ALA A 232 -1.31 8.89 -19.08
CA ALA A 232 -0.60 7.69 -18.68
C ALA A 232 -0.34 7.66 -17.17
N TYR A 233 -0.50 6.50 -16.54
CA TYR A 233 -0.25 6.33 -15.11
C TYR A 233 1.23 6.57 -14.76
N PRO A 234 1.55 7.62 -13.99
CA PRO A 234 2.92 8.04 -13.69
C PRO A 234 3.47 7.25 -12.49
N ILE A 235 3.62 5.95 -12.65
CA ILE A 235 3.92 5.02 -11.55
C ILE A 235 5.18 5.42 -10.76
N ASN A 236 6.27 5.77 -11.44
CA ASN A 236 7.54 6.11 -10.81
C ASN A 236 7.49 7.47 -10.10
N LEU A 237 6.74 8.44 -10.63
CA LEU A 237 6.42 9.67 -9.91
C LEU A 237 5.62 9.35 -8.63
N ALA A 238 4.62 8.46 -8.71
CA ALA A 238 3.81 8.10 -7.55
C ALA A 238 4.65 7.45 -6.44
N ARG A 239 5.53 6.50 -6.81
CA ARG A 239 6.53 5.89 -5.91
C ARG A 239 7.42 6.97 -5.27
N ASN A 240 7.94 7.89 -6.08
CA ASN A 240 8.80 8.98 -5.61
C ASN A 240 8.06 9.96 -4.68
N VAL A 241 6.81 10.30 -4.96
CA VAL A 241 5.99 11.19 -4.12
C VAL A 241 5.71 10.56 -2.77
N ALA A 242 5.28 9.30 -2.72
CA ALA A 242 5.06 8.59 -1.46
C ALA A 242 6.37 8.51 -0.66
N ARG A 243 7.47 8.11 -1.30
CA ARG A 243 8.80 8.04 -0.66
C ARG A 243 9.29 9.40 -0.12
N ASN A 244 9.22 10.46 -0.91
CA ASN A 244 9.73 11.77 -0.49
C ASN A 244 8.96 12.35 0.70
N ASN A 245 7.69 11.99 0.83
CA ASN A 245 6.84 12.44 1.91
C ASN A 245 6.71 11.42 3.06
N SER A 246 7.44 10.30 3.02
CA SER A 246 7.64 9.45 4.19
C SER A 246 8.71 10.05 5.11
N LYS A 247 8.61 9.73 6.41
CA LYS A 247 9.50 10.26 7.43
C LYS A 247 10.59 9.29 7.87
N SER A 248 10.36 7.99 7.75
CA SER A 248 11.31 6.98 8.25
C SER A 248 12.66 6.99 7.52
N SER A 249 13.69 6.47 8.20
CA SER A 249 14.99 6.20 7.60
C SER A 249 14.99 4.99 6.69
N TYR A 250 14.11 4.01 6.94
CA TYR A 250 14.02 2.78 6.13
C TYR A 250 12.73 2.74 5.32
N ILE A 251 12.80 2.16 4.13
CA ILE A 251 11.64 2.04 3.22
C ILE A 251 11.58 0.66 2.59
N LEU A 252 10.37 0.29 2.19
CA LEU A 252 10.08 -0.81 1.28
C LEU A 252 9.08 -0.31 0.25
N ILE A 253 9.32 -0.53 -1.04
CA ILE A 253 8.41 -0.08 -2.11
C ILE A 253 7.67 -1.30 -2.66
N ALA A 254 6.33 -1.23 -2.71
CA ALA A 254 5.49 -2.34 -3.14
C ALA A 254 4.20 -1.86 -3.84
N ASP A 255 3.46 -2.83 -4.40
CA ASP A 255 2.15 -2.61 -5.00
C ASP A 255 1.03 -2.95 -3.99
N LEU A 256 -0.18 -2.43 -4.22
CA LEU A 256 -1.35 -2.66 -3.34
C LEU A 256 -1.82 -4.13 -3.27
N GLU A 257 -1.28 -5.01 -4.08
CA GLU A 257 -1.62 -6.44 -4.08
C GLU A 257 -0.52 -7.30 -3.45
N HIS A 258 0.59 -6.70 -3.01
CA HIS A 258 1.70 -7.40 -2.36
C HIS A 258 1.55 -7.41 -0.84
N PHE A 259 1.38 -8.59 -0.27
CA PHE A 259 1.29 -8.84 1.17
C PHE A 259 2.57 -9.48 1.68
N PHE A 260 2.73 -9.49 2.99
CA PHE A 260 3.97 -9.89 3.67
C PHE A 260 3.69 -10.99 4.69
N SER A 261 4.71 -11.82 4.94
CA SER A 261 4.73 -12.74 6.07
C SER A 261 4.45 -12.02 7.39
N ALA A 262 3.91 -12.72 8.38
CA ALA A 262 3.63 -12.14 9.68
C ALA A 262 4.89 -11.51 10.31
N ASN A 263 4.72 -10.35 10.94
CA ASN A 263 5.79 -9.58 11.60
C ASN A 263 6.94 -9.16 10.67
N PHE A 264 6.74 -9.12 9.34
CA PHE A 264 7.78 -8.75 8.36
C PHE A 264 8.48 -7.44 8.73
N GLU A 265 7.71 -6.36 8.94
CA GLU A 265 8.25 -5.03 9.28
C GLU A 265 9.13 -5.12 10.52
N ARG A 266 8.63 -5.77 11.58
CA ARG A 266 9.31 -5.88 12.87
C ARG A 266 10.62 -6.66 12.76
N LYS A 267 10.61 -7.82 12.09
CA LYS A 267 11.81 -8.64 11.83
C LYS A 267 12.85 -7.86 11.02
N MET A 268 12.42 -7.26 9.92
CA MET A 268 13.31 -6.51 9.03
C MET A 268 13.83 -5.23 9.67
N ARG A 269 13.04 -4.56 10.52
CA ARG A 269 13.45 -3.35 11.23
C ARG A 269 14.63 -3.62 12.15
N GLY A 270 14.53 -4.65 13.00
CA GLY A 270 15.63 -5.03 13.90
C GLY A 270 16.90 -5.40 13.12
N PHE A 271 16.74 -6.08 11.99
CA PHE A 271 17.87 -6.43 11.12
C PHE A 271 18.45 -5.23 10.34
N ALA A 272 17.60 -4.30 9.90
CA ALA A 272 18.01 -3.05 9.26
C ALA A 272 18.77 -2.13 10.22
N ASP A 273 18.33 -2.01 11.47
CA ASP A 273 19.06 -1.27 12.51
C ASP A 273 20.47 -1.84 12.71
N LYS A 274 20.58 -3.16 12.87
CA LYS A 274 21.87 -3.83 12.98
C LYS A 274 22.75 -3.59 11.74
N THR A 275 22.22 -3.83 10.55
CA THR A 275 22.99 -3.74 9.29
C THR A 275 23.43 -2.31 9.00
N TYR A 276 22.53 -1.34 9.10
CA TYR A 276 22.79 0.03 8.66
C TYR A 276 23.41 0.91 9.74
N LYS A 277 23.02 0.77 11.01
CA LYS A 277 23.51 1.63 12.10
C LYS A 277 24.69 1.02 12.85
N VAL A 278 24.69 -0.29 13.09
CA VAL A 278 25.76 -0.96 13.86
C VAL A 278 26.91 -1.40 12.96
N GLU A 279 26.59 -2.10 11.85
CA GLU A 279 27.61 -2.60 10.92
C GLU A 279 28.00 -1.57 9.83
N ASN A 280 27.29 -0.44 9.77
CA ASN A 280 27.51 0.65 8.80
C ASN A 280 27.44 0.20 7.32
N LYS A 281 26.69 -0.86 7.01
CA LYS A 281 26.52 -1.41 5.65
C LYS A 281 25.43 -0.67 4.88
N THR A 282 25.56 0.64 4.78
CA THR A 282 24.56 1.56 4.19
C THR A 282 24.24 1.33 2.71
N LYS A 283 25.08 0.55 2.00
CA LYS A 283 24.91 0.18 0.59
C LYS A 283 24.24 -1.19 0.38
N PHE A 284 23.85 -1.87 1.44
CA PHE A 284 23.13 -3.13 1.32
C PHE A 284 21.65 -2.88 1.00
N LEU A 285 21.09 -3.68 0.10
CA LEU A 285 19.67 -3.76 -0.20
C LEU A 285 19.17 -5.12 0.31
N LEU A 286 18.46 -5.10 1.43
CA LEU A 286 18.01 -6.32 2.13
C LEU A 286 16.86 -6.95 1.34
N THR A 287 17.22 -7.85 0.45
CA THR A 287 16.37 -8.46 -0.59
C THR A 287 15.63 -9.67 -0.03
N TYR A 288 14.38 -9.86 -0.41
CA TYR A 288 13.56 -10.99 0.04
C TYR A 288 12.87 -11.69 -1.13
N ARG A 289 12.39 -12.92 -0.89
CA ARG A 289 11.70 -13.74 -1.89
C ARG A 289 10.22 -13.38 -2.01
N ILE A 290 9.66 -13.63 -3.20
CA ILE A 290 8.30 -13.27 -3.57
C ILE A 290 7.60 -14.45 -4.21
N PHE A 291 6.36 -14.70 -3.80
CA PHE A 291 5.57 -15.83 -4.24
C PHE A 291 4.19 -15.40 -4.76
N GLU A 292 3.59 -16.21 -5.63
CA GLU A 292 2.17 -16.16 -5.94
C GLU A 292 1.48 -17.28 -5.16
N VAL A 293 0.35 -16.98 -4.51
CA VAL A 293 -0.40 -17.94 -3.69
C VAL A 293 -1.82 -18.03 -4.21
N ALA A 294 -2.35 -19.24 -4.44
CA ALA A 294 -3.70 -19.42 -4.97
C ALA A 294 -4.77 -18.71 -4.10
N HIS A 295 -5.79 -18.10 -4.72
CA HIS A 295 -6.88 -17.42 -3.99
C HIS A 295 -7.66 -18.34 -3.04
N SER A 296 -7.68 -19.65 -3.33
CA SER A 296 -8.32 -20.67 -2.51
C SER A 296 -7.46 -21.14 -1.34
N ALA A 297 -6.17 -20.80 -1.32
CA ALA A 297 -5.25 -21.22 -0.29
C ALA A 297 -5.40 -20.36 0.99
N PRO A 298 -5.06 -20.91 2.17
CA PRO A 298 -4.93 -20.11 3.37
C PRO A 298 -3.80 -19.06 3.22
N VAL A 299 -3.89 -17.97 4.00
CA VAL A 299 -2.82 -16.96 4.11
C VAL A 299 -1.55 -17.61 4.67
N PRO A 300 -0.42 -17.66 3.95
CA PRO A 300 0.83 -18.07 4.55
C PRO A 300 1.32 -16.96 5.48
N LYS A 301 1.44 -17.26 6.77
CA LYS A 301 1.91 -16.31 7.78
C LYS A 301 3.39 -16.50 8.05
N VAL A 302 3.87 -17.74 8.03
CA VAL A 302 5.27 -18.10 8.28
C VAL A 302 5.84 -18.95 7.15
N LYS A 303 7.17 -19.14 7.15
CA LYS A 303 7.88 -19.86 6.09
C LYS A 303 7.41 -21.31 5.93
N SER A 304 7.09 -21.99 7.03
CA SER A 304 6.55 -23.35 7.01
C SER A 304 5.19 -23.44 6.29
N ASP A 305 4.29 -22.48 6.52
CA ASP A 305 3.00 -22.42 5.81
C ASP A 305 3.25 -22.31 4.30
N LEU A 306 4.17 -21.42 3.91
CA LEU A 306 4.51 -21.22 2.52
C LEU A 306 5.16 -22.46 1.90
N GLN A 307 6.02 -23.17 2.64
CA GLN A 307 6.66 -24.40 2.19
C GLN A 307 5.63 -25.51 1.92
N GLU A 308 4.64 -25.66 2.80
CA GLU A 308 3.52 -26.59 2.60
C GLU A 308 2.70 -26.23 1.35
N LEU A 309 2.35 -24.95 1.18
CA LEU A 309 1.64 -24.49 -0.01
C LEU A 309 2.46 -24.66 -1.29
N TYR A 310 3.77 -24.45 -1.22
CA TYR A 310 4.67 -24.65 -2.36
C TYR A 310 4.73 -26.14 -2.75
N GLY A 311 4.89 -27.04 -1.77
CA GLY A 311 4.93 -28.49 -2.00
C GLY A 311 3.62 -29.07 -2.53
N THR A 312 2.48 -28.44 -2.23
CA THR A 312 1.15 -28.82 -2.76
C THR A 312 0.79 -28.14 -4.08
N GLY A 313 1.66 -27.27 -4.62
CA GLY A 313 1.40 -26.49 -5.83
C GLY A 313 0.38 -25.37 -5.67
N MET A 314 0.00 -25.02 -4.42
CA MET A 314 -0.85 -23.87 -4.10
C MET A 314 -0.08 -22.55 -3.99
N ALA A 315 1.25 -22.60 -3.97
CA ALA A 315 2.14 -21.46 -4.10
C ALA A 315 3.22 -21.73 -5.16
N GLN A 316 3.72 -20.67 -5.79
CA GLN A 316 4.84 -20.72 -6.73
C GLN A 316 5.70 -19.46 -6.59
N LEU A 317 6.94 -19.48 -7.11
CA LEU A 317 7.72 -18.24 -7.22
C LEU A 317 6.97 -17.22 -8.09
N PHE A 318 7.09 -15.93 -7.74
CA PHE A 318 6.43 -14.87 -8.49
C PHE A 318 6.91 -14.86 -9.95
N HIS A 319 5.96 -14.90 -10.89
CA HIS A 319 6.25 -15.03 -12.33
C HIS A 319 7.03 -16.29 -12.77
N ALA A 320 7.01 -17.37 -11.98
CA ALA A 320 7.65 -18.65 -12.31
C ALA A 320 7.26 -19.16 -13.71
N THR A 321 5.98 -19.08 -14.05
CA THR A 321 5.43 -19.65 -15.29
C THR A 321 5.88 -18.90 -16.55
N TYR A 322 6.31 -17.64 -16.46
CA TYR A 322 6.39 -16.76 -17.64
C TYR A 322 7.70 -16.06 -17.87
N THR A 323 8.42 -15.68 -16.81
CA THR A 323 9.62 -14.85 -16.94
C THR A 323 10.77 -15.30 -16.06
N ARG A 324 10.50 -16.01 -14.95
CA ARG A 324 11.51 -16.47 -13.98
C ARG A 324 12.43 -15.34 -13.47
N ILE A 325 11.96 -14.10 -13.48
CA ILE A 325 12.76 -12.92 -13.06
C ILE A 325 12.97 -12.80 -11.55
N HIS A 326 12.28 -13.64 -10.77
CA HIS A 326 12.44 -13.77 -9.32
C HIS A 326 12.98 -15.15 -8.92
N ASP A 327 13.50 -15.90 -9.89
CA ASP A 327 14.11 -17.20 -9.64
C ASP A 327 15.57 -17.00 -9.24
N TYR A 328 15.79 -16.94 -7.93
CA TYR A 328 17.12 -16.76 -7.35
C TYR A 328 17.63 -18.08 -6.78
N PRO A 329 18.96 -18.36 -6.85
CA PRO A 329 19.58 -19.56 -6.31
C PRO A 329 19.24 -19.83 -4.84
N LEU A 330 19.49 -21.06 -4.41
CA LEU A 330 19.37 -21.49 -3.01
C LEU A 330 17.95 -21.42 -2.41
N LEU A 331 16.93 -21.75 -3.21
CA LEU A 331 15.53 -21.74 -2.75
C LEU A 331 15.26 -22.88 -1.76
N ASP A 332 15.77 -24.08 -2.03
CA ASP A 332 15.56 -25.25 -1.18
C ASP A 332 16.25 -25.04 0.18
N GLU A 333 17.49 -24.55 0.17
CA GLU A 333 18.21 -24.16 1.38
C GLU A 333 17.52 -23.02 2.15
N TRP A 334 16.81 -22.13 1.44
CA TRP A 334 16.04 -21.07 2.09
C TRP A 334 14.81 -21.63 2.83
N PHE A 335 14.14 -22.61 2.24
CA PHE A 335 13.02 -23.33 2.86
C PHE A 335 13.48 -24.20 4.03
N ASP A 336 14.58 -24.94 3.85
CA ASP A 336 15.12 -25.89 4.84
C ASP A 336 15.79 -25.22 6.03
N ALA A 337 16.26 -23.97 5.89
CA ALA A 337 16.81 -23.22 7.00
C ALA A 337 15.77 -23.08 8.12
N ASP A 338 16.19 -23.22 9.38
CA ASP A 338 15.30 -22.95 10.51
C ASP A 338 14.77 -21.52 10.46
N SER A 339 13.52 -21.34 10.87
CA SER A 339 13.03 -19.99 11.13
C SER A 339 13.77 -19.46 12.36
N PHE A 340 14.53 -18.39 12.19
CA PHE A 340 14.95 -17.56 13.30
C PHE A 340 13.69 -17.13 14.05
N GLY A 341 13.77 -17.06 15.39
CA GLY A 341 12.62 -16.78 16.25
C GLY A 341 11.80 -15.55 15.82
N ASP A 342 10.64 -15.33 16.44
CA ASP A 342 9.58 -14.40 15.95
C ASP A 342 10.02 -12.97 15.57
N ASP A 343 11.20 -12.53 15.99
CA ASP A 343 11.75 -11.19 15.79
C ASP A 343 13.11 -11.13 15.07
N MET A 344 13.59 -12.25 14.51
CA MET A 344 14.91 -12.33 13.90
C MET A 344 14.88 -12.71 12.42
N THR A 345 15.88 -12.23 11.69
CA THR A 345 16.23 -12.61 10.32
C THR A 345 17.74 -12.36 10.10
N GLY A 346 18.28 -12.81 8.98
CA GLY A 346 19.69 -12.66 8.61
C GLY A 346 19.89 -12.80 7.10
N ILE A 347 21.12 -12.57 6.64
CA ILE A 347 21.51 -12.72 5.23
C ILE A 347 21.81 -14.20 4.94
N GLN A 348 21.20 -14.73 3.88
CA GLN A 348 21.54 -16.03 3.30
C GLN A 348 22.80 -15.91 2.43
N TYR A 349 22.79 -14.98 1.47
CA TYR A 349 23.90 -14.74 0.55
C TYR A 349 23.80 -13.36 -0.11
N MET A 350 24.87 -12.92 -0.76
CA MET A 350 24.87 -11.74 -1.62
C MET A 350 24.42 -12.15 -3.02
N LEU A 351 23.29 -11.61 -3.48
CA LEU A 351 22.72 -11.84 -4.80
C LEU A 351 23.45 -10.98 -5.84
N PRO A 352 24.22 -11.58 -6.77
CA PRO A 352 24.74 -10.83 -7.91
C PRO A 352 23.59 -10.41 -8.82
N LEU A 353 23.52 -9.13 -9.17
CA LEU A 353 22.61 -8.64 -10.20
C LEU A 353 23.30 -8.80 -11.56
N ASP A 354 23.39 -10.02 -12.07
CA ASP A 354 24.10 -10.37 -13.32
C ASP A 354 23.22 -10.22 -14.57
N SER A 355 21.90 -10.21 -14.40
CA SER A 355 20.93 -10.13 -15.48
C SER A 355 20.02 -8.92 -15.35
N ALA A 356 19.84 -8.20 -16.46
CA ALA A 356 18.96 -7.03 -16.54
C ALA A 356 17.48 -7.41 -16.37
N ALA A 357 17.17 -8.71 -16.41
CA ALA A 357 15.82 -9.21 -16.21
C ALA A 357 15.45 -9.34 -14.72
N LEU A 358 16.43 -9.54 -13.83
CA LEU A 358 16.18 -9.77 -12.40
C LEU A 358 15.51 -8.56 -11.73
N GLU A 359 14.57 -8.84 -10.84
CA GLU A 359 13.80 -7.80 -10.17
C GLU A 359 13.68 -8.04 -8.64
N PRO A 360 14.80 -8.07 -7.90
CA PRO A 360 14.77 -8.21 -6.44
C PRO A 360 13.99 -7.06 -5.79
N GLN A 361 13.10 -7.38 -4.86
CA GLN A 361 12.49 -6.39 -3.98
C GLN A 361 13.21 -6.40 -2.64
N PHE A 362 13.32 -5.25 -2.00
CA PHE A 362 14.21 -5.07 -0.88
C PHE A 362 13.72 -4.01 0.12
N VAL A 363 14.18 -4.15 1.35
CA VAL A 363 14.21 -3.07 2.34
C VAL A 363 15.53 -2.32 2.19
N SER A 364 15.47 -0.99 2.18
CA SER A 364 16.67 -0.14 2.09
C SER A 364 16.59 1.07 3.01
N MET A 365 17.70 1.78 3.15
CA MET A 365 17.63 3.18 3.57
C MET A 365 16.86 4.02 2.55
N ARG A 366 16.25 5.11 3.00
CA ARG A 366 15.44 6.01 2.19
C ARG A 366 16.24 6.84 1.19
N ASN A 367 17.57 6.83 1.23
CA ASN A 367 18.47 7.64 0.38
C ASN A 367 19.07 6.88 -0.83
N ILE A 368 18.52 5.71 -1.19
CA ILE A 368 18.85 5.03 -2.46
C ILE A 368 18.57 5.94 -3.69
N PRO A 369 18.98 5.58 -4.91
CA PRO A 369 18.53 6.33 -6.10
C PRO A 369 17.00 6.45 -6.20
N MET A 370 16.50 7.50 -6.84
CA MET A 370 15.05 7.66 -7.08
C MET A 370 14.60 6.79 -8.25
N HIS A 371 13.31 6.46 -8.33
CA HIS A 371 12.80 5.81 -9.55
C HIS A 371 12.90 6.79 -10.72
N ASP A 372 13.49 6.37 -11.84
CA ASP A 372 13.56 7.19 -13.04
C ASP A 372 12.15 7.36 -13.65
N GLU A 373 11.64 8.58 -13.57
CA GLU A 373 10.30 8.94 -14.02
C GLU A 373 10.15 8.99 -15.56
N ASN A 374 11.22 8.76 -16.32
CA ASN A 374 11.16 8.62 -17.78
C ASN A 374 10.74 7.20 -18.21
N PHE A 375 10.71 6.24 -17.29
CA PHE A 375 10.24 4.89 -17.56
C PHE A 375 8.72 4.79 -17.45
N TYR A 376 8.12 4.14 -18.44
CA TYR A 376 6.67 4.04 -18.60
C TYR A 376 6.15 2.71 -18.05
N TYR A 377 5.06 2.76 -17.28
CA TYR A 377 4.32 1.55 -16.91
C TYR A 377 3.70 0.88 -18.15
N PRO A 378 3.70 -0.46 -18.28
CA PRO A 378 4.30 -1.48 -17.39
C PRO A 378 5.61 -2.05 -17.97
N PHE A 379 6.52 -1.18 -18.45
CA PHE A 379 7.75 -1.57 -19.12
C PHE A 379 8.98 -1.09 -18.33
N ARG A 380 9.61 -2.02 -17.59
CA ARG A 380 10.85 -1.79 -16.82
C ARG A 380 10.77 -0.65 -15.80
N ASP A 381 9.58 -0.18 -15.47
CA ASP A 381 9.34 0.92 -14.54
C ASP A 381 9.81 0.61 -13.12
N ASN A 382 9.69 -0.65 -12.68
CA ASN A 382 10.22 -1.09 -11.39
C ASN A 382 11.69 -1.54 -11.49
N THR A 383 12.06 -2.24 -12.58
CA THR A 383 13.41 -2.79 -12.77
C THR A 383 14.49 -1.69 -12.81
N VAL A 384 14.18 -0.51 -13.37
CA VAL A 384 15.15 0.61 -13.50
C VAL A 384 15.82 1.01 -12.19
N LEU A 385 15.10 0.98 -11.06
CA LEU A 385 15.70 1.32 -9.77
C LEU A 385 16.80 0.32 -9.37
N ARG A 386 16.66 -0.96 -9.70
CA ARG A 386 17.69 -1.98 -9.42
C ARG A 386 18.93 -1.73 -10.26
N TRP A 387 18.74 -1.36 -11.53
CA TRP A 387 19.85 -1.03 -12.40
C TRP A 387 20.62 0.18 -11.87
N GLU A 388 19.93 1.28 -11.53
CA GLU A 388 20.61 2.46 -10.98
C GLU A 388 21.27 2.16 -9.63
N ALA A 389 20.61 1.39 -8.75
CA ALA A 389 21.19 1.02 -7.46
C ALA A 389 22.46 0.17 -7.63
N CYS A 390 22.44 -0.85 -8.50
CA CYS A 390 23.64 -1.62 -8.83
C CYS A 390 24.75 -0.69 -9.33
N ARG A 391 24.43 0.18 -10.30
CA ARG A 391 25.41 1.12 -10.86
C ARG A 391 25.96 2.08 -9.80
N ALA A 392 25.15 2.49 -8.83
CA ALA A 392 25.56 3.31 -7.69
C ALA A 392 26.29 2.53 -6.56
N GLY A 393 26.71 1.28 -6.83
CA GLY A 393 27.50 0.44 -5.92
C GLY A 393 26.70 -0.15 -4.76
N PHE A 394 25.38 -0.31 -4.91
CA PHE A 394 24.58 -1.05 -3.92
C PHE A 394 24.65 -2.55 -4.17
N GLU A 395 24.64 -3.32 -3.07
CA GLU A 395 24.75 -4.77 -3.09
C GLU A 395 23.44 -5.40 -2.61
N PHE A 396 22.95 -6.43 -3.29
CA PHE A 396 21.68 -7.09 -2.96
C PHE A 396 21.95 -8.23 -1.98
N ALA A 397 21.50 -8.10 -0.73
CA ALA A 397 21.71 -9.10 0.30
C ALA A 397 20.42 -9.90 0.51
N MET A 398 20.35 -11.14 0.02
CA MET A 398 19.17 -12.00 0.15
C MET A 398 18.99 -12.40 1.62
N VAL A 399 17.81 -12.15 2.18
CA VAL A 399 17.49 -12.45 3.59
C VAL A 399 16.69 -13.73 3.76
N HIS A 400 16.80 -14.34 4.94
CA HIS A 400 16.00 -15.48 5.37
C HIS A 400 14.65 -15.06 5.98
N ASP A 401 13.74 -16.04 6.09
CA ASP A 401 12.53 -16.07 6.95
C ASP A 401 11.41 -15.07 6.70
N VAL A 402 11.66 -14.02 5.95
CA VAL A 402 10.65 -13.08 5.53
C VAL A 402 10.39 -13.23 4.04
N PHE A 403 9.13 -13.11 3.66
CA PHE A 403 8.74 -13.18 2.26
C PHE A 403 7.56 -12.24 1.99
N MET A 404 7.45 -11.85 0.73
CA MET A 404 6.27 -11.19 0.19
C MET A 404 5.49 -12.23 -0.63
N PHE A 405 4.19 -12.04 -0.75
CA PHE A 405 3.39 -12.85 -1.63
C PHE A 405 2.24 -12.04 -2.24
N HIS A 406 1.80 -12.49 -3.41
CA HIS A 406 0.69 -11.95 -4.17
C HIS A 406 -0.47 -12.96 -4.14
N PRO A 407 -1.66 -12.59 -3.64
CA PRO A 407 -2.86 -13.42 -3.70
C PRO A 407 -3.34 -13.57 -5.14
N GLY A 408 -3.49 -14.81 -5.58
CA GLY A 408 -3.76 -15.18 -6.96
C GLY A 408 -2.51 -15.44 -7.79
N MET A 409 -2.63 -16.45 -8.65
CA MET A 409 -1.64 -16.75 -9.69
C MET A 409 -2.00 -15.97 -10.95
N LYS A 410 -1.03 -15.31 -11.57
CA LYS A 410 -1.30 -14.51 -12.77
C LYS A 410 -1.69 -15.42 -13.94
N THR A 411 -2.84 -15.14 -14.53
CA THR A 411 -3.35 -15.89 -15.69
C THR A 411 -2.73 -15.38 -17.00
N ILE A 412 -2.72 -16.24 -18.02
CA ILE A 412 -2.28 -15.91 -19.39
C ILE A 412 -3.02 -14.68 -19.92
N LEU A 413 -4.32 -14.56 -19.63
CA LEU A 413 -5.14 -13.45 -20.09
C LEU A 413 -4.70 -12.10 -19.52
N ALA A 414 -4.36 -12.05 -18.22
CA ALA A 414 -3.83 -10.84 -17.60
C ALA A 414 -2.49 -10.43 -18.25
N LYS A 415 -1.62 -11.41 -18.54
CA LYS A 415 -0.36 -11.18 -19.26
C LYS A 415 -0.58 -10.60 -20.67
N MET A 416 -1.50 -11.19 -21.45
CA MET A 416 -1.79 -10.73 -22.82
C MET A 416 -2.26 -9.28 -22.88
N GLN A 417 -3.05 -8.83 -21.90
CA GLN A 417 -3.49 -7.43 -21.81
C GLN A 417 -2.31 -6.48 -21.60
N PHE A 418 -1.35 -6.84 -20.74
CA PHE A 418 -0.15 -6.05 -20.53
C PHE A 418 0.80 -6.09 -21.74
N ASP A 419 0.91 -7.21 -22.44
CA ASP A 419 1.76 -7.33 -23.61
C ASP A 419 1.27 -6.45 -24.78
N GLU A 420 -0.04 -6.27 -24.95
CA GLU A 420 -0.58 -5.32 -25.92
C GLU A 420 -0.20 -3.87 -25.58
N VAL A 421 -0.30 -3.50 -24.31
CA VAL A 421 0.09 -2.17 -23.84
C VAL A 421 1.60 -1.96 -24.02
N ARG A 422 2.43 -2.93 -23.64
CA ARG A 422 3.89 -2.88 -23.80
C ARG A 422 4.28 -2.66 -25.24
N ARG A 423 3.68 -3.38 -26.19
CA ARG A 423 3.92 -3.21 -27.62
C ARG A 423 3.64 -1.79 -28.11
N LYS A 424 2.60 -1.14 -27.57
CA LYS A 424 2.24 0.24 -27.93
C LYS A 424 3.24 1.29 -27.42
N ILE A 425 3.94 1.02 -26.33
CA ILE A 425 4.91 1.94 -25.71
C ILE A 425 6.37 1.57 -25.98
N GLU A 426 6.63 0.38 -26.51
CA GLU A 426 7.95 -0.24 -26.68
C GLU A 426 9.00 0.71 -27.24
N ARG A 427 8.73 1.40 -28.36
CA ARG A 427 9.69 2.35 -28.96
C ARG A 427 10.12 3.46 -27.99
N LYS A 428 9.17 4.02 -27.24
CA LYS A 428 9.47 5.09 -26.26
C LYS A 428 10.19 4.52 -25.04
N SER A 429 9.82 3.32 -24.61
CA SER A 429 10.46 2.64 -23.48
C SER A 429 11.90 2.23 -23.81
N ASN A 430 12.18 1.72 -25.01
CA ASN A 430 13.54 1.40 -25.44
C ASN A 430 14.40 2.66 -25.52
N TRP A 431 13.87 3.76 -26.06
CA TRP A 431 14.57 5.05 -26.02
C TRP A 431 14.91 5.50 -24.59
N ALA A 432 13.99 5.29 -23.63
CA ALA A 432 14.26 5.58 -22.22
C ALA A 432 15.36 4.68 -21.64
N VAL A 433 15.40 3.39 -21.99
CA VAL A 433 16.47 2.46 -21.62
C VAL A 433 17.82 2.92 -22.19
N ASP A 434 17.87 3.31 -23.46
CA ASP A 434 19.10 3.76 -24.12
C ASP A 434 19.65 5.03 -23.44
N LYS A 435 18.78 6.02 -23.19
CA LYS A 435 19.17 7.26 -22.48
C LYS A 435 19.57 7.03 -21.05
N PHE A 436 18.92 6.08 -20.38
CA PHE A 436 19.31 5.67 -19.05
C PHE A 436 20.70 5.00 -19.06
N ALA A 437 20.97 4.10 -20.01
CA ALA A 437 22.26 3.43 -20.14
C ALA A 437 23.40 4.43 -20.42
N GLU A 438 23.21 5.37 -21.34
CA GLU A 438 24.14 6.48 -21.61
C GLU A 438 24.43 7.26 -20.31
N LYS A 439 23.39 7.66 -19.58
CA LYS A 439 23.51 8.39 -18.31
C LYS A 439 24.27 7.57 -17.25
N MET A 440 23.97 6.28 -17.09
CA MET A 440 24.63 5.42 -16.11
C MET A 440 26.11 5.21 -16.40
N ASN A 441 26.49 5.12 -17.68
CA ASN A 441 27.90 5.01 -18.09
C ASN A 441 28.71 6.28 -17.78
N VAL A 442 28.07 7.45 -17.81
CA VAL A 442 28.70 8.71 -17.41
C VAL A 442 28.76 8.85 -15.89
N LEU A 443 27.67 8.54 -15.18
CA LEU A 443 27.59 8.75 -13.73
C LEU A 443 28.36 7.69 -12.92
N TYR A 444 28.41 6.46 -13.42
CA TYR A 444 28.96 5.31 -12.69
C TYR A 444 29.83 4.45 -13.62
N PRO A 445 30.95 4.98 -14.15
CA PRO A 445 31.79 4.23 -15.09
C PRO A 445 32.41 2.97 -14.48
N GLU A 446 32.72 2.99 -13.18
CA GLU A 446 33.42 1.90 -12.49
C GLU A 446 32.59 0.62 -12.31
N THR A 447 31.26 0.73 -12.37
CA THR A 447 30.32 -0.40 -12.21
C THR A 447 29.77 -0.89 -13.56
N ALA A 448 30.35 -0.45 -14.67
CA ALA A 448 29.88 -0.80 -16.00
C ALA A 448 29.96 -2.30 -16.30
N ASP A 449 31.03 -2.95 -15.83
CA ASP A 449 31.30 -4.35 -16.10
C ASP A 449 30.74 -5.30 -15.02
N SER A 450 30.39 -4.78 -13.83
CA SER A 450 29.89 -5.56 -12.70
C SER A 450 28.37 -5.56 -12.55
N CYS A 451 27.67 -4.70 -13.29
CA CYS A 451 26.21 -4.60 -13.31
C CYS A 451 25.66 -5.02 -14.67
N PRO A 452 24.34 -5.29 -14.77
CA PRO A 452 23.78 -5.80 -16.02
C PRO A 452 23.99 -4.83 -17.18
N VAL A 453 24.41 -5.38 -18.32
CA VAL A 453 24.48 -4.62 -19.57
C VAL A 453 23.05 -4.34 -20.05
N LEU A 454 22.68 -3.07 -20.05
CA LEU A 454 21.43 -2.59 -20.60
C LEU A 454 21.63 -2.47 -22.10
N LYS A 455 20.93 -3.30 -22.88
CA LYS A 455 21.05 -3.26 -24.35
C LYS A 455 20.61 -1.87 -24.85
N ILE A 456 21.57 -1.15 -25.42
CA ILE A 456 21.30 -0.02 -26.30
C ILE A 456 20.72 -0.64 -27.56
N SER A 457 19.46 -0.37 -27.89
CA SER A 457 18.87 -0.92 -29.11
C SER A 457 19.70 -0.48 -30.32
N SER A 458 20.21 -1.46 -31.09
CA SER A 458 20.95 -1.24 -32.35
C SER A 458 20.00 -0.90 -33.49
#